data_AF-A0A3C2C4P8-F1
#
_entry.id   AF-A0A3C2C4P8-F1
#
_cell.length_a   1.000
_cell.length_b   1.000
_cell.length_c   1.000
_cell.angle_alpha   90.00
_cell.angle_beta   90.00
_cell.angle_gamma   90.00
#
_symmetry.space_group_name_H-M   'P 1'
#
loop_
_entity.id
_entity.type
_entity.pdbx_description
1 polymer ?
#
loop_
_entity_poly.entity_id
_entity_poly.type
_entity_poly.pdbx_seq_one_letter_code
_entity_poly.pdbx_strand_id
1 'polypeptide(L)'
;MSYKIGICWSIFVVFSKKGQLYKRALTCYENAMRCAQDDATTYNNYALCLDEMGRYEEALDFYERALALNPCSKKTLQNKAVCLYKSGLHRESIEVCDEVLVREPGRIETWGGGLRGNLLNEMGAGKRITGEL
;
A
#
# COMPACT_ATOMS: atom_id res chain seq x y z
N MET A 1 22.28 26.70 -19.34
CA MET A 1 22.14 26.05 -18.00
C MET A 1 20.81 26.33 -17.29
N SER A 2 19.93 27.18 -17.82
CA SER A 2 18.70 27.63 -17.13
C SER A 2 17.52 26.64 -17.14
N TYR A 3 17.52 25.64 -18.03
CA TYR A 3 16.39 24.71 -18.18
C TYR A 3 16.29 23.67 -17.05
N LYS A 4 17.43 23.26 -16.45
CA LYS A 4 17.47 22.30 -15.34
C LYS A 4 16.92 22.89 -14.02
N ILE A 5 17.16 24.18 -13.74
CA ILE A 5 16.62 24.85 -12.55
C ILE A 5 15.10 25.06 -12.66
N GLY A 6 14.57 25.36 -13.85
CA GLY A 6 13.13 25.52 -14.07
C GLY A 6 12.33 24.22 -13.86
N ILE A 7 12.85 23.08 -14.35
CA ILE A 7 12.27 21.76 -14.11
C ILE A 7 12.34 21.38 -12.63
N CYS A 8 13.45 21.69 -11.95
CA CYS A 8 13.60 21.40 -10.53
C CYS A 8 12.61 22.23 -9.68
N TRP A 9 12.39 23.49 -10.03
CA TRP A 9 11.45 24.36 -9.33
C TRP A 9 9.98 23.97 -9.57
N SER A 10 9.61 23.58 -10.81
CA SER A 10 8.25 23.08 -11.08
C SER A 10 7.99 21.74 -10.38
N ILE A 11 8.96 20.83 -10.37
CA ILE A 11 8.90 19.59 -9.57
C ILE A 11 8.78 19.92 -8.07
N PHE A 12 9.59 20.85 -7.54
CA PHE A 12 9.54 21.25 -6.14
C PHE A 12 8.20 21.86 -5.73
N VAL A 13 7.61 22.71 -6.57
CA VAL A 13 6.28 23.30 -6.33
C VAL A 13 5.19 22.22 -6.39
N VAL A 14 5.28 21.29 -7.34
CA VAL A 14 4.35 20.16 -7.43
C VAL A 14 4.45 19.24 -6.21
N PHE A 15 5.67 18.90 -5.78
CA PHE A 15 5.90 18.10 -4.57
C PHE A 15 5.43 18.82 -3.31
N SER A 16 5.68 20.12 -3.20
CA SER A 16 5.20 20.94 -2.07
C SER A 16 3.68 20.97 -2.00
N LYS A 17 3.00 21.17 -3.14
CA LYS A 17 1.54 21.15 -3.21
C LYS A 17 0.98 19.77 -2.88
N LYS A 18 1.57 18.69 -3.42
CA LYS A 18 1.17 17.31 -3.10
C LYS A 18 1.34 17.02 -1.61
N GLY A 19 2.49 17.32 -1.02
CA GLY A 19 2.75 17.13 0.41
C GLY A 19 1.76 17.89 1.30
N GLN A 20 1.40 19.12 0.93
CA GLN A 20 0.41 19.91 1.66
C GLN A 20 -1.02 19.37 1.51
N LEU A 21 -1.38 18.87 0.33
CA LEU A 21 -2.67 18.21 0.07
C LEU A 21 -2.81 16.93 0.90
N TYR A 22 -1.77 16.09 0.95
CA TYR A 22 -1.81 14.88 1.75
C TYR A 22 -1.93 15.19 3.24
N LYS A 23 -1.17 16.16 3.77
CA LYS A 23 -1.32 16.59 5.18
C LYS A 23 -2.75 17.05 5.49
N ARG A 24 -3.36 17.85 4.60
CA ARG A 24 -4.76 18.27 4.75
C ARG A 24 -5.73 17.10 4.66
N ALA A 25 -5.50 16.14 3.75
CA ALA A 25 -6.30 14.95 3.63
C ALA A 25 -6.26 14.11 4.90
N LEU A 26 -5.08 13.90 5.49
CA LEU A 26 -4.93 13.21 6.77
C LEU A 26 -5.73 13.89 7.88
N THR A 27 -5.62 15.22 8.02
CA THR A 27 -6.41 15.96 9.03
C THR A 27 -7.92 15.86 8.78
N CYS A 28 -8.36 15.86 7.51
CA CYS A 28 -9.78 15.66 7.18
C CYS A 28 -10.26 14.26 7.56
N TYR A 29 -9.46 13.22 7.30
CA TYR A 29 -9.79 11.85 7.68
C TYR A 29 -9.74 11.63 9.19
N GLU A 30 -8.79 12.22 9.91
CA GLU A 30 -8.75 12.20 11.38
C GLU A 30 -10.00 12.86 11.97
N ASN A 31 -10.41 14.00 11.41
CA ASN A 31 -11.66 14.64 11.82
C ASN A 31 -12.89 13.79 11.44
N ALA A 32 -12.88 13.12 10.28
CA ALA A 32 -13.95 12.22 9.88
C ALA A 32 -14.08 11.03 10.84
N MET A 33 -12.95 10.40 11.21
CA MET A 33 -12.89 9.34 12.22
C MET A 33 -13.41 9.81 13.59
N ARG A 34 -13.18 11.08 13.96
CA ARG A 34 -13.67 11.67 15.22
C ARG A 34 -15.16 12.05 15.20
N CYS A 35 -15.68 12.49 14.05
CA CYS A 35 -17.02 13.08 13.97
C CYS A 35 -18.14 12.05 13.86
N ALA A 36 -17.93 10.94 13.14
CA ALA A 36 -18.77 9.75 13.20
C ALA A 36 -18.32 8.74 12.13
N GLN A 37 -18.40 7.47 12.53
CA GLN A 37 -18.42 6.26 11.72
C GLN A 37 -17.05 5.59 11.54
N ASP A 38 -16.81 4.60 12.41
CA ASP A 38 -15.85 3.50 12.24
C ASP A 38 -16.20 2.70 10.96
N ASP A 39 -15.96 3.31 9.81
CA ASP A 39 -16.12 2.69 8.51
C ASP A 39 -14.76 2.18 8.04
N ALA A 40 -14.70 0.88 7.73
CA ALA A 40 -13.55 0.24 7.12
C ALA A 40 -13.07 0.99 5.86
N THR A 41 -13.98 1.65 5.14
CA THR A 41 -13.66 2.45 3.95
C THR A 41 -12.82 3.68 4.29
N THR A 42 -13.16 4.39 5.36
CA THR A 42 -12.43 5.59 5.82
C THR A 42 -11.02 5.23 6.26
N TYR A 43 -10.87 4.15 7.05
CA TYR A 43 -9.56 3.63 7.45
C TYR A 43 -8.72 3.18 6.25
N ASN A 44 -9.32 2.49 5.27
CA ASN A 44 -8.64 2.10 4.05
C ASN A 44 -8.16 3.31 3.22
N ASN A 45 -8.97 4.37 3.12
CA ASN A 45 -8.60 5.56 2.37
C ASN A 45 -7.51 6.38 3.09
N TYR A 46 -7.54 6.42 4.42
CA TYR A 46 -6.48 7.04 5.22
C TYR A 46 -5.15 6.30 5.05
N ALA A 47 -5.17 4.97 5.16
CA ALA A 47 -4.01 4.12 4.92
C ALA A 47 -3.44 4.31 3.51
N LEU A 48 -4.30 4.42 2.48
CA LEU A 48 -3.86 4.70 1.11
C LEU A 48 -3.18 6.06 0.98
N CYS A 49 -3.68 7.09 1.67
CA CYS A 49 -3.00 8.38 1.70
C CYS A 49 -1.63 8.31 2.38
N LEU A 50 -1.47 7.50 3.43
CA LEU A 50 -0.17 7.27 4.06
C LEU A 50 0.79 6.47 3.17
N ASP A 51 0.30 5.46 2.46
CA ASP A 51 1.06 4.68 1.48
C ASP A 51 1.63 5.57 0.36
N GLU A 52 0.80 6.46 -0.19
CA GLU A 52 1.21 7.44 -1.22
C GLU A 52 2.20 8.49 -0.68
N MET A 53 2.25 8.70 0.64
CA MET A 53 3.27 9.54 1.29
C MET A 53 4.56 8.78 1.61
N GLY A 54 4.62 7.47 1.38
CA GLY A 54 5.75 6.61 1.74
C GLY A 54 5.82 6.26 3.23
N ARG A 55 4.74 6.50 3.99
CA ARG A 55 4.62 6.14 5.42
C ARG A 55 4.00 4.75 5.54
N TYR A 56 4.74 3.74 5.09
CA TYR A 56 4.21 2.38 4.94
C TYR A 56 3.83 1.73 6.28
N GLU A 57 4.65 1.86 7.33
CA GLU A 57 4.37 1.27 8.66
C GLU A 57 3.02 1.76 9.22
N GLU A 58 2.78 3.06 9.19
CA GLU A 58 1.51 3.63 9.65
C GLU A 58 0.36 3.22 8.74
N ALA A 59 0.57 3.16 7.43
CA ALA A 59 -0.45 2.69 6.49
C ALA A 59 -0.91 1.25 6.83
N LEU A 60 0.03 0.37 7.19
CA LEU A 60 -0.27 -1.02 7.57
C LEU A 60 -1.14 -1.09 8.83
N ASP A 61 -0.84 -0.32 9.87
CA ASP A 61 -1.66 -0.24 11.09
C ASP A 61 -3.12 0.13 10.76
N PHE A 62 -3.31 1.11 9.88
CA PHE A 62 -4.66 1.54 9.46
C PHE A 62 -5.35 0.55 8.52
N TYR A 63 -4.60 -0.16 7.67
CA TYR A 63 -5.15 -1.29 6.90
C TYR A 63 -5.62 -2.42 7.83
N GLU A 64 -4.89 -2.71 8.90
CA GLU A 64 -5.31 -3.72 9.89
C GLU A 64 -6.56 -3.31 10.65
N ARG A 65 -6.68 -2.04 11.05
CA ARG A 65 -7.92 -1.52 11.65
C ARG A 65 -9.11 -1.60 10.68
N ALA A 66 -8.88 -1.29 9.40
CA ALA A 66 -9.90 -1.44 8.36
C ALA A 66 -10.33 -2.91 8.19
N LEU A 67 -9.39 -3.85 8.27
CA LEU A 67 -9.67 -5.29 8.20
C LEU A 67 -10.32 -5.82 9.48
N ALA A 68 -10.05 -5.25 10.65
CA ALA A 68 -10.73 -5.60 11.89
C ALA A 68 -12.23 -5.28 11.80
N LEU A 69 -12.60 -4.18 11.12
CA LEU A 69 -13.98 -3.79 10.87
C LEU A 69 -14.62 -4.56 9.71
N ASN A 70 -13.86 -4.83 8.64
CA ASN A 70 -14.32 -5.64 7.51
C ASN A 70 -13.24 -6.63 7.05
N PRO A 71 -13.20 -7.84 7.66
CA PRO A 71 -12.16 -8.84 7.39
C PRO A 71 -12.16 -9.38 5.96
N CYS A 72 -13.26 -9.18 5.23
CA CYS A 72 -13.46 -9.67 3.87
C CYS A 72 -13.35 -8.55 2.83
N SER A 73 -12.91 -7.35 3.22
CA SER A 73 -12.69 -6.24 2.29
C SER A 73 -11.52 -6.54 1.36
N LYS A 74 -11.84 -7.03 0.15
CA LYS A 74 -10.87 -7.34 -0.92
C LYS A 74 -9.97 -6.14 -1.24
N LYS A 75 -10.56 -4.95 -1.29
CA LYS A 75 -9.84 -3.70 -1.59
C LYS A 75 -8.79 -3.40 -0.52
N THR A 76 -9.14 -3.60 0.75
CA THR A 76 -8.22 -3.37 1.88
C THR A 76 -7.10 -4.39 1.90
N LEU A 77 -7.39 -5.68 1.69
CA LEU A 77 -6.38 -6.74 1.59
C LEU A 77 -5.41 -6.50 0.41
N GLN A 78 -5.94 -6.07 -0.73
CA GLN A 78 -5.13 -5.73 -1.90
C GLN A 78 -4.19 -4.56 -1.60
N ASN A 79 -4.71 -3.49 -1.01
CA ASN A 79 -3.92 -2.31 -0.68
C ASN A 79 -2.85 -2.64 0.38
N LYS A 80 -3.16 -3.46 1.39
CA LYS A 80 -2.18 -3.96 2.38
C LYS A 80 -1.04 -4.73 1.69
N ALA A 81 -1.37 -5.67 0.79
CA ALA A 81 -0.36 -6.46 0.08
C ALA A 81 0.56 -5.59 -0.80
N VAL A 82 0.00 -4.58 -1.47
CA VAL A 82 0.77 -3.60 -2.27
C VAL A 82 1.65 -2.72 -1.39
N CYS A 83 1.14 -2.28 -0.23
CA CYS A 83 1.91 -1.50 0.73
C CYS A 83 3.11 -2.29 1.27
N LEU A 84 2.91 -3.57 1.63
CA LEU A 84 3.99 -4.49 2.04
C LEU A 84 5.03 -4.68 0.93
N TYR A 85 4.59 -4.80 -0.33
CA TYR A 85 5.49 -4.87 -1.48
C TYR A 85 6.35 -3.60 -1.61
N LYS A 86 5.73 -2.41 -1.54
CA LYS A 86 6.45 -1.12 -1.60
C LYS A 86 7.40 -0.92 -0.41
N SER A 87 7.05 -1.47 0.75
CA SER A 87 7.87 -1.41 1.97
C SER A 87 9.03 -2.41 2.00
N GLY A 88 9.15 -3.31 1.01
CA GLY A 88 10.19 -4.34 0.95
C GLY A 88 9.93 -5.58 1.82
N LEU A 89 8.76 -5.65 2.47
CA LEU A 89 8.33 -6.81 3.28
C LEU A 89 7.68 -7.87 2.38
N HIS A 90 8.48 -8.40 1.45
CA HIS A 90 8.02 -9.36 0.43
C HIS A 90 7.45 -10.65 1.03
N ARG A 91 7.97 -11.10 2.18
CA ARG A 91 7.51 -12.31 2.88
C ARG A 91 6.08 -12.14 3.41
N GLU A 92 5.83 -11.07 4.16
CA GLU A 92 4.49 -10.78 4.71
C GLU A 92 3.48 -10.49 3.61
N SER A 93 3.90 -9.87 2.51
CA SER A 93 3.04 -9.65 1.34
C SER A 93 2.55 -10.98 0.73
N ILE A 94 3.41 -12.01 0.69
CA ILE A 94 3.04 -13.34 0.21
C ILE A 94 2.06 -14.02 1.15
N GLU A 95 2.28 -13.94 2.46
CA GLU A 95 1.37 -14.51 3.46
C GLU A 95 -0.04 -13.94 3.32
N VAL A 96 -0.16 -12.61 3.16
CA VAL A 96 -1.45 -11.96 2.89
C VAL A 96 -2.06 -12.41 1.56
N CYS A 97 -1.25 -12.60 0.51
CA CYS A 97 -1.73 -13.13 -0.77
C CYS A 97 -2.23 -14.58 -0.64
N ASP A 98 -1.53 -15.41 0.13
CA ASP A 98 -1.90 -16.81 0.38
C ASP A 98 -3.20 -16.89 1.19
N GLU A 99 -3.39 -16.04 2.21
CA GLU A 99 -4.66 -15.94 2.95
C GLU A 99 -5.84 -15.58 2.04
N VAL A 100 -5.65 -14.63 1.12
CA VAL A 100 -6.69 -14.24 0.15
C VAL A 100 -7.05 -15.40 -0.78
N LEU A 101 -6.04 -16.13 -1.27
CA LEU A 101 -6.23 -17.28 -2.16
C LEU A 101 -6.96 -18.43 -1.45
N VAL A 102 -6.66 -18.67 -0.17
CA VAL A 102 -7.34 -19.69 0.64
C VAL A 102 -8.79 -19.31 0.93
N ARG A 103 -9.08 -18.02 1.19
CA ARG A 103 -10.44 -17.55 1.45
C ARG A 103 -11.33 -17.55 0.21
N GLU A 104 -10.78 -17.26 -0.97
CA GLU A 104 -11.54 -17.31 -2.23
C GLU A 104 -10.81 -18.09 -3.34
N PRO A 105 -10.83 -19.43 -3.29
CA PRO A 105 -10.14 -20.28 -4.27
C PRO A 105 -10.79 -20.30 -5.66
N GLY A 106 -12.02 -19.78 -5.80
CA GLY A 106 -12.86 -19.95 -7.00
C GLY A 106 -12.82 -18.83 -8.05
N ARG A 107 -12.08 -17.73 -7.81
CA ARG A 107 -12.02 -16.61 -8.76
C ARG A 107 -10.62 -16.54 -9.38
N ILE A 108 -10.40 -17.33 -10.41
CA ILE A 108 -9.12 -17.67 -11.08
C ILE A 108 -8.35 -16.45 -11.67
N GLU A 109 -8.81 -15.21 -11.48
CA GLU A 109 -8.16 -13.97 -11.91
C GLU A 109 -7.68 -13.08 -10.73
N THR A 110 -7.68 -13.61 -9.51
CA THR A 110 -7.40 -12.85 -8.28
C THR A 110 -5.98 -12.29 -8.24
N TRP A 111 -5.86 -10.96 -8.06
CA TRP A 111 -4.61 -10.20 -7.97
C TRP A 111 -3.51 -10.87 -7.13
N GLY A 112 -3.89 -11.63 -6.09
CA GLY A 112 -2.98 -12.34 -5.20
C GLY A 112 -2.09 -13.32 -5.96
N GLY A 113 -2.60 -14.04 -6.96
CA GLY A 113 -1.80 -14.99 -7.75
C GLY A 113 -0.73 -14.31 -8.61
N GLY A 114 -1.07 -13.19 -9.25
CA GLY A 114 -0.13 -12.40 -10.07
C GLY A 114 0.91 -11.67 -9.21
N LEU A 115 0.47 -11.02 -8.13
CA LEU A 115 1.36 -10.33 -7.19
C LEU A 115 2.29 -11.33 -6.48
N ARG A 116 1.76 -12.47 -6.02
CA ARG A 116 2.55 -13.58 -5.46
C ARG A 116 3.55 -14.15 -6.46
N GLY A 117 3.16 -14.36 -7.71
CA GLY A 117 4.05 -14.82 -8.77
C GLY A 117 5.23 -13.87 -8.99
N ASN A 118 4.96 -12.56 -9.03
CA ASN A 118 5.99 -11.52 -9.14
C ASN A 118 6.92 -11.52 -7.91
N LEU A 119 6.35 -11.57 -6.69
CA LEU A 119 7.10 -11.62 -5.43
C LEU A 119 8.00 -12.86 -5.34
N LEU A 120 7.49 -14.04 -5.71
CA LEU A 120 8.25 -15.28 -5.73
C LEU A 120 9.37 -15.25 -6.77
N ASN A 121 9.13 -14.62 -7.94
CA ASN A 121 10.15 -14.42 -8.95
C ASN A 121 11.25 -13.47 -8.45
N GLU A 122 10.90 -12.41 -7.74
CA GLU A 122 11.88 -11.47 -7.17
C GLU A 122 12.73 -12.12 -6.07
N MET A 123 12.12 -12.93 -5.19
CA MET A 123 12.86 -13.71 -4.19
C MET A 123 13.66 -14.88 -4.80
N GLY A 124 13.14 -15.52 -5.84
CA GLY A 124 13.82 -16.59 -6.59
C GLY A 124 14.98 -16.07 -7.45
N ALA A 125 14.82 -14.88 -8.04
CA ALA A 125 15.90 -14.15 -8.70
C ALA A 125 16.95 -13.73 -7.67
N GLY A 126 16.55 -13.22 -6.50
CA GLY A 126 17.46 -12.93 -5.38
C GLY A 126 18.31 -14.13 -4.96
N LYS A 127 17.72 -15.34 -4.91
CA LYS A 127 18.45 -16.59 -4.66
C LYS A 127 19.40 -16.99 -5.79
N ARG A 128 19.00 -16.84 -7.06
CA ARG A 128 19.86 -17.14 -8.22
C ARG A 128 21.09 -16.23 -8.34
N ILE A 129 21.03 -15.02 -7.79
CA ILE A 129 22.17 -14.09 -7.79
C ILE A 129 23.11 -14.37 -6.60
N THR A 130 22.66 -15.06 -5.55
CA THR A 130 23.41 -15.26 -4.29
C THR A 130 23.87 -16.70 -4.01
N GLY A 131 23.60 -17.66 -4.88
CA GLY A 131 24.22 -18.99 -4.91
C GLY A 131 23.82 -19.70 -6.22
N GLU A 132 24.69 -20.37 -6.98
CA GLU A 132 25.84 -21.20 -6.61
C GLU A 132 26.92 -21.13 -7.71
N LEU A 133 28.19 -20.98 -7.30
CA LEU A 133 29.39 -21.48 -8.00
C LEU A 133 29.95 -22.64 -7.16
#